data_AF-A0A926H1T7-F1
#
_entry.id   AF-A0A926H1T7-F1
#
_cell.length_a   1.000
_cell.length_b   1.000
_cell.length_c   1.000
_cell.angle_alpha   90.00
_cell.angle_beta   90.00
_cell.angle_gamma   90.00
#
_symmetry.space_group_name_H-M   'P 1'
#
loop_
_entity.id
_entity.type
_entity.pdbx_description
1 polymer ?
#
loop_
_entity_poly.entity_id
_entity_poly.type
_entity_poly.pdbx_seq_one_letter_code
_entity_poly.pdbx_strand_id
1 'polypeptide(L)'
;PLFGVSTGAVFRALGLVEDVTPRITYTLTSTQPVTVKVYNLEAELIAVIVNGSQRPGVYDFEWDLRDMDGKRVPYGNYVAEVIVGRALVLRKRIEAP
;
A
#
# COMPACT_ATOMS: atom_id res chain seq x y z
N PRO A 1 -0.64 -30.42 5.40
CA PRO A 1 -1.73 -29.70 4.71
C PRO A 1 -1.57 -29.80 3.19
N LEU A 2 -2.43 -30.57 2.53
CA LEU A 2 -2.55 -30.62 1.08
C LEU A 2 -3.33 -29.36 0.65
N PHE A 3 -2.79 -28.61 -0.32
CA PHE A 3 -3.14 -27.23 -0.73
C PHE A 3 -2.56 -26.13 0.17
N GLY A 4 -1.48 -25.49 -0.31
CA GLY A 4 -0.68 -24.48 0.38
C GLY A 4 -1.30 -23.08 0.44
N VAL A 5 -2.59 -22.96 0.71
CA VAL A 5 -3.24 -21.65 0.90
C VAL A 5 -3.45 -21.43 2.40
N SER A 6 -2.88 -20.36 2.94
CA SER A 6 -3.05 -19.96 4.34
C SER A 6 -4.51 -19.59 4.63
N THR A 7 -5.07 -20.07 5.73
CA THR A 7 -6.44 -19.77 6.17
C THR A 7 -6.69 -18.26 6.26
N GLY A 8 -5.70 -17.47 6.70
CA GLY A 8 -5.80 -16.01 6.74
C GLY A 8 -5.91 -15.35 5.36
N ALA A 9 -5.28 -15.93 4.33
CA ALA A 9 -5.40 -15.43 2.96
C ALA A 9 -6.80 -15.66 2.39
N VAL A 10 -7.41 -16.81 2.72
CA VAL A 10 -8.80 -17.11 2.32
C VAL A 10 -9.78 -16.15 2.97
N PHE A 11 -9.65 -15.90 4.28
CA PHE A 11 -10.52 -14.94 4.97
C PHE A 11 -10.38 -13.50 4.41
N ARG A 12 -9.18 -13.05 4.03
CA ARG A 12 -8.99 -11.76 3.33
C ARG A 12 -9.69 -11.74 1.97
N ALA A 13 -9.53 -12.80 1.17
CA ALA A 13 -10.18 -12.90 -0.14
C ALA A 13 -11.71 -12.87 -0.05
N LEU A 14 -12.28 -13.35 1.05
CA LEU A 14 -13.71 -13.31 1.35
C LEU A 14 -14.17 -12.01 2.01
N GLY A 15 -13.27 -11.04 2.25
CA GLY A 15 -13.58 -9.79 2.94
C GLY A 15 -13.89 -9.93 4.43
N LEU A 16 -13.54 -11.08 5.04
CA LEU A 16 -13.82 -11.38 6.45
C LEU A 16 -12.76 -10.81 7.40
N VAL A 17 -11.62 -10.38 6.87
CA VAL A 17 -10.58 -9.63 7.58
C VAL A 17 -10.03 -8.53 6.67
N GLU A 18 -9.65 -7.40 7.29
CA GLU A 18 -9.00 -6.29 6.61
C GLU A 18 -7.68 -6.76 5.95
N ASP A 19 -7.41 -6.30 4.72
CA ASP A 19 -6.09 -6.45 4.13
C ASP A 19 -5.14 -5.38 4.67
N VAL A 20 -4.21 -5.80 5.53
CA VAL A 20 -3.21 -4.94 6.16
C VAL A 20 -1.80 -5.24 5.69
N THR A 21 -1.67 -5.95 4.57
CA THR A 21 -0.36 -6.23 3.95
C THR A 21 0.26 -4.95 3.38
N PRO A 22 1.59 -4.91 3.15
CA PRO A 22 2.23 -3.76 2.50
C PRO A 22 1.95 -3.66 0.99
N ARG A 23 1.06 -4.50 0.45
CA ARG A 23 0.62 -4.47 -0.94
C ARG A 23 -0.42 -3.37 -1.16
N ILE A 24 -0.22 -2.60 -2.22
CA ILE A 24 -0.98 -1.41 -2.59
C ILE A 24 -1.35 -1.54 -4.06
N THR A 25 -2.65 -1.65 -4.33
CA THR A 25 -3.16 -1.86 -5.70
C THR A 25 -4.17 -0.78 -6.06
N TYR A 26 -4.08 -0.25 -7.27
CA TYR A 26 -5.02 0.72 -7.83
C TYR A 26 -5.06 0.65 -9.35
N THR A 27 -6.13 1.22 -9.94
CA THR A 27 -6.33 1.24 -11.39
C THR A 27 -6.45 2.68 -11.89
N LEU A 28 -5.79 2.98 -13.00
CA LEU A 28 -5.91 4.25 -13.72
C LEU A 28 -6.65 4.03 -15.04
N THR A 29 -7.60 4.92 -15.34
CA THR A 29 -8.36 4.93 -16.60
C THR A 29 -7.82 5.94 -17.62
N SER A 30 -6.97 6.87 -17.18
CA SER A 30 -6.34 7.91 -17.99
C SER A 30 -4.94 8.20 -17.44
N THR A 31 -4.08 8.80 -18.27
CA THR A 31 -2.74 9.22 -17.81
C THR A 31 -2.88 10.34 -16.79
N GLN A 32 -2.38 10.15 -15.57
CA GLN A 32 -2.49 11.11 -14.48
C GLN A 32 -1.22 11.15 -13.62
N PRO A 33 -0.93 12.29 -12.96
CA PRO A 33 0.08 12.31 -11.91
C PRO A 33 -0.41 11.47 -10.73
N VAL A 34 0.48 10.64 -10.19
CA VAL A 34 0.22 9.76 -9.07
C VAL A 34 1.28 9.95 -8.01
N THR A 35 0.84 9.96 -6.76
CA THR A 35 1.69 9.95 -5.59
C THR A 35 1.25 8.85 -4.65
N VAL A 36 2.16 7.94 -4.32
CA VAL A 36 1.95 6.89 -3.32
C VAL A 36 2.89 7.15 -2.16
N LYS A 37 2.32 7.46 -1.00
CA LYS A 37 3.04 7.80 0.22
C LYS A 37 2.69 6.85 1.35
N VAL A 38 3.63 6.64 2.25
CA VAL A 38 3.44 5.87 3.48
C VAL A 38 3.74 6.75 4.67
N TYR A 39 2.85 6.73 5.65
CA TYR A 39 2.94 7.52 6.88
C TYR A 39 2.91 6.63 8.11
N ASN A 40 3.51 7.08 9.21
CA ASN A 40 3.24 6.50 10.53
C ASN A 40 1.96 7.10 11.14
N LEU A 41 1.62 6.68 12.37
CA LEU A 41 0.41 7.15 13.07
C LEU A 41 0.47 8.62 13.51
N GLU A 42 1.66 9.21 13.58
CA GLU A 42 1.90 10.62 13.88
C GLU A 42 1.83 11.50 12.61
N ALA A 43 1.42 10.91 11.47
CA ALA A 43 1.35 11.52 10.15
C ALA A 43 2.71 11.98 9.59
N GLU A 44 3.81 11.42 10.10
CA GLU A 44 5.14 11.63 9.54
C GLU A 44 5.30 10.83 8.26
N LEU A 45 5.91 11.43 7.23
CA LEU A 45 6.16 10.78 5.95
C LEU A 45 7.33 9.80 6.09
N ILE A 46 7.06 8.51 5.92
CA ILE A 46 8.02 7.42 6.07
C ILE A 46 8.63 7.03 4.73
N ALA A 47 7.80 6.91 3.68
CA ALA A 47 8.26 6.51 2.36
C ALA A 47 7.44 7.16 1.24
N VAL A 48 8.07 7.32 0.08
CA VAL A 48 7.42 7.70 -1.19
C VAL A 48 7.71 6.59 -2.20
N ILE A 49 6.68 5.82 -2.56
CA ILE A 49 6.81 4.66 -3.45
C ILE A 49 6.69 5.11 -4.92
N VAL A 50 5.79 6.05 -5.17
CA VAL A 50 5.55 6.63 -6.50
C VAL A 50 5.43 8.14 -6.36
N ASN A 51 6.09 8.87 -7.26
CA ASN A 51 5.91 10.30 -7.44
C ASN A 51 6.13 10.66 -8.91
N GLY A 52 5.08 10.60 -9.73
CA GLY A 52 5.22 10.84 -11.16
C GLY A 52 3.95 10.57 -11.97
N SER A 53 4.03 10.73 -13.29
CA SER A 53 2.92 10.45 -14.20
C SER A 53 2.87 8.97 -14.57
N GLN A 54 1.68 8.39 -14.53
CA GLN A 54 1.42 6.99 -14.88
C GLN A 54 0.34 6.91 -15.95
N ARG A 55 0.47 5.93 -16.84
CA ARG A 55 -0.47 5.66 -17.96
C ARG A 55 -1.68 4.85 -17.46
N PRO A 56 -2.76 4.72 -18.26
CA PRO A 56 -3.84 3.79 -17.92
C PRO A 56 -3.32 2.37 -17.67
N GLY A 57 -3.84 1.71 -16.65
CA GLY A 57 -3.39 0.37 -16.27
C GLY A 57 -3.73 0.01 -14.82
N VAL A 58 -3.46 -1.25 -14.47
CA VAL A 58 -3.51 -1.75 -13.09
C VAL A 58 -2.11 -1.70 -12.52
N TYR A 59 -1.99 -1.10 -11.35
CA TYR A 59 -0.73 -0.94 -10.63
C TYR A 59 -0.77 -1.72 -9.33
N ASP A 60 0.33 -2.40 -9.03
CA ASP A 60 0.48 -3.28 -7.87
C ASP A 60 1.90 -3.09 -7.31
N PHE A 61 1.98 -2.43 -6.17
CA PHE A 61 3.23 -2.11 -5.48
C PHE A 61 3.25 -2.81 -4.13
N GLU A 62 4.42 -3.26 -3.72
CA GLU A 62 4.67 -3.74 -2.37
C GLU A 62 5.67 -2.80 -1.69
N TRP A 63 5.28 -2.19 -0.58
CA TRP A 63 6.22 -1.43 0.23
C TRP A 63 7.19 -2.39 0.93
N ASP A 64 8.48 -2.14 0.79
CA ASP A 64 9.55 -2.98 1.33
C ASP A 64 9.79 -2.81 2.84
N LEU A 65 8.90 -2.08 3.53
CA LEU A 65 8.95 -1.79 4.97
C LEU A 65 10.20 -1.00 5.37
N ARG A 66 10.72 -0.17 4.47
CA ARG A 66 11.86 0.72 4.72
C ARG A 66 11.45 2.18 4.62
N ASP A 67 12.12 3.01 5.40
CA ASP A 67 12.03 4.46 5.28
C ASP A 67 12.85 4.98 4.09
N MET A 68 12.84 6.29 3.88
CA MET A 68 13.59 6.95 2.79
C MET A 68 15.10 6.83 2.91
N ASP A 69 15.64 6.50 4.09
CA ASP A 69 17.07 6.24 4.31
C ASP A 69 17.42 4.75 4.10
N GLY A 70 16.44 3.93 3.69
CA GLY A 70 16.58 2.50 3.46
C GLY A 70 16.63 1.66 4.75
N LYS A 71 16.34 2.26 5.91
CA LYS A 71 16.31 1.56 7.19
C LYS A 71 14.95 0.88 7.38
N ARG A 72 14.96 -0.32 7.96
CA ARG A 72 13.73 -1.04 8.28
C ARG A 72 12.93 -0.28 9.34
N VAL A 73 11.64 -0.11 9.09
CA VAL A 73 10.75 0.59 10.02
C VAL A 73 10.43 -0.26 11.26
N PRO A 74 10.08 0.36 12.39
CA PRO A 74 9.59 -0.37 13.56
C PRO A 74 8.32 -1.18 13.29
N TYR A 75 8.12 -2.25 14.07
CA TYR A 75 6.83 -2.96 14.13
C TYR A 75 5.70 -2.00 14.47
N GLY A 76 4.56 -2.12 13.77
CA GLY A 76 3.37 -1.34 14.07
C GLY A 76 2.56 -0.96 12.85
N ASN A 77 1.68 0.02 13.05
CA ASN A 77 0.74 0.45 12.03
C ASN A 77 1.26 1.64 11.23
N TYR A 78 1.01 1.59 9.92
CA TYR A 78 1.30 2.63 8.95
C TYR A 78 0.08 2.85 8.07
N VAL A 79 0.08 3.96 7.34
CA VAL A 79 -0.99 4.30 6.40
C VAL A 79 -0.38 4.56 5.04
N ALA A 80 -0.80 3.78 4.03
CA ALA A 80 -0.52 4.10 2.64
C ALA A 80 -1.65 4.96 2.06
N GLU A 81 -1.26 6.02 1.35
CA GLU A 81 -2.17 6.88 0.60
C GLU A 81 -1.80 6.87 -0.88
N VAL A 82 -2.80 6.68 -1.75
CA VAL A 82 -2.66 6.83 -3.19
C VAL A 82 -3.45 8.07 -3.60
N ILE A 83 -2.74 9.03 -4.18
CA ILE A 83 -3.29 10.29 -4.67
C ILE A 83 -3.14 10.27 -6.20
N VAL A 84 -4.25 10.43 -6.90
CA VAL A 84 -4.29 10.49 -8.37
C VAL A 84 -4.82 11.88 -8.77
N GLY A 85 -4.03 12.66 -9.50
CA GLY A 85 -4.36 14.05 -9.77
C GLY A 85 -4.36 14.86 -8.47
N ARG A 86 -5.55 15.18 -7.99
CA ARG A 86 -5.81 15.87 -6.71
C ARG A 86 -6.71 15.07 -5.77
N ALA A 87 -7.09 13.86 -6.14
CA ALA A 87 -8.01 13.03 -5.39
C ALA A 87 -7.24 11.95 -4.61
N LEU A 88 -7.54 11.82 -3.32
CA LEU A 88 -7.18 10.65 -2.53
C LEU A 88 -8.08 9.50 -2.95
N VAL A 89 -7.52 8.47 -3.61
CA VAL A 89 -8.29 7.34 -4.15
C VAL A 89 -8.19 6.09 -3.29
N LEU A 90 -7.13 5.98 -2.49
CA LEU A 90 -6.93 4.89 -1.56
C LEU A 90 -6.29 5.43 -0.29
N ARG A 91 -6.81 4.99 0.86
CA ARG A 91 -6.17 5.08 2.16
C ARG A 91 -6.26 3.71 2.82
N LYS A 92 -5.11 3.08 3.08
CA LYS A 92 -5.02 1.69 3.54
C LYS A 92 -4.13 1.60 4.78
N ARG A 93 -4.58 0.89 5.80
CA ARG A 93 -3.73 0.51 6.93
C ARG A 93 -2.76 -0.60 6.51
N ILE A 94 -1.52 -0.48 6.93
CA ILE A 94 -0.49 -1.51 6.79
C ILE A 94 0.02 -1.86 8.18
N GLU A 95 0.15 -3.15 8.46
CA GLU A 95 0.81 -3.65 9.66
C GLU A 95 2.19 -4.18 9.31
N ALA A 96 3.23 -3.50 9.78
CA ALA A 96 4.62 -3.92 9.59
C ALA A 96 4.99 -4.97 10.67
N PRO A 97 5.43 -6.18 10.28
CA PRO A 97 5.84 -7.25 11.20
C PRO A 97 7.25 -7.06 11.78
#